data_AF-A0A3P7SY48-F1
#
_entry.id   AF-A0A3P7SY48-F1
#
_cell.length_a   1.000
_cell.length_b   1.000
_cell.length_c   1.000
_cell.angle_alpha   90.00
_cell.angle_beta   90.00
_cell.angle_gamma   90.00
#
_symmetry.space_group_name_H-M   'P 1'
#
loop_
_entity.id
_entity.type
_entity.pdbx_description
1 polymer ?
#
loop_
_entity_poly.entity_id
_entity_poly.type
_entity_poly.pdbx_seq_one_letter_code
_entity_poly.pdbx_strand_id
1 'polypeptide(L)'
;MSRGSGNPLGSESTTPTASKQRLHRSASREDRKPSWKGWIRLVKPDPGDSFGIGLSKGLSSRGIYVSAIRPGSVADTSGLLQIYDRILKVNELSTRGRTCREVVAMIRRSSPVLDLFVHRRR
;
A
#
# COMPACT_ATOMS: atom_id res chain seq x y z
N MET A 1 30.12 -71.19 6.48
CA MET A 1 30.53 -69.81 6.82
C MET A 1 30.86 -69.07 5.53
N SER A 2 30.11 -68.01 5.22
CA SER A 2 30.55 -66.76 4.52
C SER A 2 31.25 -66.87 3.14
N ARG A 3 30.95 -66.10 2.09
CA ARG A 3 30.36 -64.76 1.93
C ARG A 3 29.91 -64.58 0.47
N GLY A 4 28.91 -63.72 0.29
CA GLY A 4 28.27 -63.40 -0.98
C GLY A 4 29.10 -62.58 -1.96
N SER A 5 28.65 -62.64 -3.21
CA SER A 5 29.14 -62.01 -4.42
C SER A 5 29.22 -60.48 -4.34
N GLY A 6 30.26 -59.93 -4.96
CA GLY A 6 30.51 -58.49 -5.05
C GLY A 6 29.67 -57.79 -6.13
N ASN A 7 29.28 -56.56 -5.83
CA ASN A 7 28.92 -55.53 -6.80
C ASN A 7 30.15 -54.66 -7.10
N PRO A 8 30.31 -54.18 -8.33
CA PRO A 8 30.85 -52.85 -8.57
C PRO A 8 29.85 -52.00 -9.35
N LEU A 9 29.77 -50.70 -9.04
CA LEU A 9 29.62 -49.57 -9.97
C LEU A 9 29.30 -48.31 -9.16
N GLY A 10 30.01 -47.21 -9.43
CA GLY A 10 29.66 -45.89 -8.88
C GLY A 10 30.86 -44.96 -8.79
N SER A 11 31.17 -44.34 -9.91
CA SER A 11 32.32 -43.49 -10.20
C SER A 11 32.32 -42.10 -9.53
N GLU A 12 33.56 -41.64 -9.32
CA GLU A 12 34.06 -40.28 -9.59
C GLU A 12 33.72 -39.14 -8.64
N SER A 13 34.73 -38.84 -7.82
CA SER A 13 34.97 -37.53 -7.21
C SER A 13 35.40 -36.53 -8.27
N THR A 14 34.68 -35.40 -8.39
CA THR A 14 35.30 -34.13 -8.79
C THR A 14 34.75 -33.00 -7.92
N THR A 15 35.66 -32.36 -7.19
CA THR A 15 35.43 -31.11 -6.47
C THR A 15 35.29 -29.96 -7.46
N PRO A 16 34.56 -28.89 -7.09
CA PRO A 16 35.17 -27.57 -7.28
C PRO A 16 35.02 -26.65 -6.05
N THR A 17 36.19 -26.18 -5.62
CA THR A 17 36.50 -24.97 -4.84
C THR A 17 35.40 -23.92 -4.75
N ALA A 18 34.91 -23.70 -3.53
CA ALA A 18 34.09 -22.54 -3.16
C ALA A 18 34.98 -21.30 -2.99
N SER A 19 35.08 -20.50 -4.05
CA SER A 19 35.77 -19.20 -4.02
C SER A 19 34.97 -18.17 -3.22
N LYS A 20 35.59 -17.68 -2.15
CA LYS A 20 35.15 -16.52 -1.36
C LYS A 20 35.29 -15.25 -2.19
N GLN A 21 34.18 -14.67 -2.62
CA GLN A 21 34.11 -13.26 -3.06
C GLN A 21 32.97 -12.59 -2.30
N ARG A 22 33.28 -12.00 -1.13
CA ARG A 22 33.66 -10.60 -0.93
C ARG A 22 32.43 -9.76 -0.57
N LEU A 23 32.45 -9.34 0.69
CA LEU A 23 31.54 -8.43 1.38
C LEU A 23 31.30 -7.13 0.59
N HIS A 24 30.25 -6.42 0.98
CA HIS A 24 29.83 -5.06 0.59
C HIS A 24 28.79 -4.95 -0.54
N ARG A 25 27.50 -5.08 -0.16
CA ARG A 25 26.48 -4.20 -0.70
C ARG A 25 25.45 -3.85 0.37
N SER A 26 25.78 -2.79 1.10
CA SER A 26 24.88 -1.85 1.80
C SER A 26 23.51 -2.39 2.23
N ALA A 27 23.38 -2.57 3.53
CA ALA A 27 22.09 -2.54 4.20
C ALA A 27 21.35 -1.23 3.85
N SER A 28 20.26 -1.36 3.11
CA SER A 28 19.10 -0.46 3.22
C SER A 28 17.87 -1.14 2.61
N ARG A 29 17.59 -2.38 3.04
CA ARG A 29 16.18 -2.77 3.16
C ARG A 29 15.70 -1.97 4.35
N GLU A 30 15.35 -0.70 4.12
CA GLU A 30 14.62 0.12 5.09
C GLU A 30 13.66 -0.79 5.82
N ASP A 31 13.81 -0.87 7.14
CA ASP A 31 12.75 -1.19 8.09
C ASP A 31 11.43 -0.66 7.51
N ARG A 32 10.69 -1.49 6.79
CA ARG A 32 9.40 -1.10 6.27
C ARG A 32 8.48 -1.19 7.46
N LYS A 33 8.53 -0.14 8.30
CA LYS A 33 7.54 0.15 9.34
C LYS A 33 6.18 -0.27 8.79
N PRO A 34 5.46 -1.17 9.46
CA PRO A 34 4.24 -1.75 8.92
C PRO A 34 3.25 -0.62 8.61
N SER A 35 3.02 -0.39 7.33
CA SER A 35 2.07 0.63 6.88
C SER A 35 0.72 0.01 6.65
N TRP A 36 -0.31 0.56 7.25
CA TRP A 36 -1.67 0.07 7.13
C TRP A 36 -2.28 0.45 5.77
N LYS A 37 -3.09 -0.45 5.21
CA LYS A 37 -3.93 -0.18 4.04
C LYS A 37 -5.30 -0.78 4.29
N GLY A 38 -6.34 -0.07 3.90
CA GLY A 38 -7.70 -0.56 4.12
C GLY A 38 -8.75 0.28 3.42
N TRP A 39 -9.96 -0.27 3.40
CA TRP A 39 -11.15 0.43 2.94
C TRP A 39 -11.74 1.27 4.07
N ILE A 40 -12.18 2.48 3.73
CA ILE A 40 -12.96 3.37 4.58
C ILE A 40 -14.24 3.68 3.80
N ARG A 41 -15.39 3.51 4.46
CA ARG A 41 -16.69 3.88 3.92
C ARG A 41 -17.23 5.10 4.65
N LEU A 42 -17.57 6.14 3.90
CA LEU A 42 -18.27 7.32 4.41
C LEU A 42 -19.67 7.36 3.80
N VAL A 43 -20.67 7.72 4.61
CA VAL A 43 -22.07 7.80 4.17
C VAL A 43 -22.61 9.18 4.54
N LYS A 44 -23.11 9.91 3.55
CA LYS A 44 -23.78 11.18 3.77
C LYS A 44 -25.14 10.96 4.46
N PRO A 45 -25.42 11.61 5.60
CA PRO A 45 -26.75 11.63 6.19
C PRO A 45 -27.76 12.24 5.22
N ASP A 46 -27.40 13.39 4.64
CA ASP A 46 -28.24 14.13 3.70
C ASP A 46 -27.59 14.29 2.32
N PRO A 47 -28.34 14.25 1.21
CA PRO A 47 -27.79 14.43 -0.14
C PRO A 47 -27.09 15.78 -0.37
N GLY A 48 -27.49 16.80 0.38
CA GLY A 48 -26.90 18.15 0.33
C GLY A 48 -25.53 18.25 1.01
N ASP A 49 -25.14 17.26 1.81
CA ASP A 49 -23.88 17.28 2.53
C ASP A 49 -22.68 17.06 1.62
N SER A 50 -21.52 17.49 2.13
CA SER A 50 -20.21 17.17 1.57
C SER A 50 -19.46 16.25 2.51
N PHE A 51 -18.59 15.40 1.95
CA PHE A 51 -17.72 14.55 2.77
C PHE A 51 -16.70 15.36 3.60
N GLY A 52 -16.44 16.63 3.23
CA GLY A 52 -15.54 17.53 3.98
C GLY A 52 -14.05 17.18 3.89
N ILE A 53 -13.62 16.57 2.78
CA ILE A 53 -12.24 16.12 2.57
C ILE A 53 -11.49 17.14 1.70
N GLY A 54 -10.38 17.68 2.22
CA GLY A 54 -9.39 18.43 1.45
C GLY A 54 -8.31 17.51 0.91
N LEU A 55 -7.90 17.70 -0.35
CA LEU A 55 -6.89 16.88 -1.02
C LEU A 55 -5.70 17.71 -1.49
N SER A 56 -4.50 17.18 -1.31
CA SER A 56 -3.26 17.74 -1.86
C SER A 56 -2.44 16.68 -2.59
N LYS A 57 -1.53 17.16 -3.45
CA LYS A 57 -0.58 16.30 -4.17
C LYS A 57 0.70 16.20 -3.34
N GLY A 58 1.16 14.99 -3.08
CA GLY A 58 2.41 14.78 -2.33
C GLY A 58 3.62 15.29 -3.10
N LEU A 59 4.53 15.99 -2.40
CA LEU A 59 5.76 16.54 -2.97
C LEU A 59 6.78 15.43 -3.27
N SER A 60 7.11 14.60 -2.28
CA SER A 60 8.15 13.56 -2.39
C SER A 60 7.63 12.23 -2.95
N SER A 61 6.38 11.90 -2.67
CA SER A 61 5.74 10.68 -3.15
C SER A 61 4.54 11.00 -4.04
N ARG A 62 4.63 10.63 -5.31
CA ARG A 62 3.56 10.80 -6.30
C ARG A 62 2.26 10.16 -5.80
N GLY A 63 1.28 10.96 -5.41
CA GLY A 63 0.00 10.50 -4.87
C GLY A 63 -0.89 11.65 -4.43
N ILE A 64 -2.14 11.30 -4.09
CA ILE A 64 -3.14 12.21 -3.55
C ILE A 64 -3.33 11.89 -2.08
N TYR A 65 -3.27 12.93 -1.25
CA TYR A 65 -3.26 12.83 0.20
C TYR A 65 -4.38 13.68 0.78
N VAL A 66 -4.93 13.24 1.90
CA VAL A 66 -5.82 14.06 2.72
C VAL A 66 -5.00 15.18 3.35
N SER A 67 -5.33 16.42 3.02
CA SER A 67 -4.66 17.62 3.54
C SER A 67 -5.46 18.32 4.62
N ALA A 68 -6.78 18.15 4.62
CA ALA A 68 -7.67 18.77 5.59
C ALA A 68 -8.93 17.92 5.76
N ILE A 69 -9.51 17.99 6.95
CA ILE A 69 -10.84 17.47 7.26
C ILE A 69 -11.63 18.64 7.85
N ARG A 70 -12.78 18.96 7.28
CA ARG A 70 -13.62 20.07 7.74
C ARG A 70 -14.33 19.65 9.04
N PRO A 71 -14.27 20.45 10.12
CA PRO A 71 -15.02 20.17 11.34
C PRO A 71 -16.53 19.99 11.09
N GLY A 72 -17.14 19.02 11.76
CA GLY A 72 -18.56 18.68 11.62
C GLY A 72 -18.94 18.13 10.24
N SER A 73 -17.99 17.67 9.45
CA SER A 73 -18.26 16.97 8.18
C SER A 73 -18.38 15.46 8.35
N VAL A 74 -18.85 14.75 7.33
CA VAL A 74 -18.94 13.29 7.34
C VAL A 74 -17.58 12.63 7.60
N ALA A 75 -16.49 13.15 7.03
CA ALA A 75 -15.16 12.61 7.30
C ALA A 75 -14.74 12.83 8.77
N ASP A 76 -15.06 13.98 9.34
CA ASP A 76 -14.75 14.34 10.73
C ASP A 76 -15.54 13.47 11.72
N THR A 77 -16.87 13.42 11.57
CA THR A 77 -17.75 12.67 12.48
C THR A 77 -17.56 11.16 12.39
N SER A 78 -17.07 10.64 11.25
CA SER A 78 -16.72 9.22 11.13
C SER A 78 -15.50 8.82 11.96
N GLY A 79 -14.54 9.73 12.16
CA GLY A 79 -13.23 9.42 12.77
C GLY A 79 -12.36 8.41 12.01
N LEU A 80 -12.79 7.93 10.83
CA LEU A 80 -12.10 6.85 10.10
C LEU A 80 -10.94 7.39 9.25
N LEU A 81 -11.16 8.54 8.60
CA LEU A 81 -10.20 9.18 7.71
C LEU A 81 -9.31 10.13 8.50
N GLN A 82 -8.01 10.16 8.18
CA GLN A 82 -7.04 11.02 8.87
C GLN A 82 -6.27 11.89 7.88
N ILE A 83 -5.81 13.05 8.35
CA ILE A 83 -4.85 13.87 7.61
C ILE A 83 -3.61 13.01 7.33
N TYR A 84 -3.03 13.20 6.14
CA TYR A 84 -1.92 12.42 5.58
C TYR A 84 -2.25 11.01 5.10
N ASP A 85 -3.51 10.56 5.19
CA ASP A 85 -3.93 9.35 4.48
C ASP A 85 -3.72 9.52 2.98
N ARG A 86 -3.06 8.54 2.38
CA ARG A 86 -2.90 8.49 0.93
C ARG A 86 -4.10 7.79 0.31
N ILE A 87 -4.84 8.48 -0.53
CA ILE A 87 -5.94 7.87 -1.29
C ILE A 87 -5.35 7.09 -2.46
N LEU A 88 -5.69 5.81 -2.54
CA LEU A 88 -5.31 4.90 -3.62
C LEU A 88 -6.47 4.66 -4.57
N LYS A 89 -7.69 4.49 -4.05
CA LYS A 89 -8.92 4.35 -4.84
C LYS A 89 -10.06 5.20 -4.29
N VAL A 90 -10.94 5.62 -5.19
CA VAL A 90 -12.25 6.23 -4.91
C VAL A 90 -13.29 5.33 -5.56
N ASN A 91 -14.13 4.69 -4.76
CA ASN A 91 -14.98 3.56 -5.13
C ASN A 91 -14.14 2.50 -5.87
N GLU A 92 -14.58 1.98 -7.01
CA GLU A 92 -13.79 1.07 -7.83
C GLU A 92 -12.61 1.73 -8.59
N LEU A 93 -12.52 3.06 -8.63
CA LEU A 93 -11.61 3.77 -9.52
C LEU A 93 -10.25 4.11 -8.88
N SER A 94 -9.15 3.74 -9.56
CA SER A 94 -7.77 4.02 -9.10
C SER A 94 -7.35 5.48 -9.29
N THR A 95 -6.79 6.11 -8.26
CA THR A 95 -6.29 7.49 -8.32
C THR A 95 -4.91 7.63 -8.98
N ARG A 96 -4.28 6.52 -9.40
CA ARG A 96 -2.96 6.54 -10.03
C ARG A 96 -3.00 7.36 -11.33
N GLY A 97 -2.11 8.34 -11.45
CA GLY A 97 -2.01 9.20 -12.63
C GLY A 97 -3.05 10.31 -12.71
N ARG A 98 -3.96 10.42 -11.73
CA ARG A 98 -4.98 11.47 -11.70
C ARG A 98 -4.50 12.71 -10.95
N THR A 99 -5.04 13.84 -11.36
CA THR A 99 -4.88 15.14 -10.71
C THR A 99 -5.77 15.24 -9.47
N CYS A 100 -5.43 16.14 -8.55
CA CYS A 100 -6.26 16.41 -7.38
C CYS A 100 -7.69 16.79 -7.78
N ARG A 101 -7.85 17.62 -8.82
CA ARG A 101 -9.14 18.05 -9.35
C ARG A 101 -10.01 16.89 -9.81
N GLU A 102 -9.43 15.92 -10.53
CA GLU A 102 -10.16 14.72 -10.95
C GLU A 102 -10.59 13.87 -9.75
N VAL A 103 -9.72 13.71 -8.75
CA VAL A 103 -10.07 12.95 -7.53
C VAL A 103 -11.16 13.64 -6.73
N VAL A 104 -11.11 14.97 -6.58
CA VAL A 104 -12.19 15.75 -5.97
C VAL A 104 -13.50 15.57 -6.74
N ALA A 105 -13.46 15.58 -8.07
CA ALA A 105 -14.66 15.34 -8.88
C ALA A 105 -15.25 13.94 -8.66
N MET A 106 -14.42 12.90 -8.55
CA MET A 106 -14.89 11.54 -8.22
C MET A 106 -15.55 11.48 -6.84
N ILE A 107 -14.96 12.13 -5.83
CA ILE A 107 -15.52 12.20 -4.48
C ILE A 107 -16.87 12.94 -4.49
N ARG A 108 -16.96 14.09 -5.18
CA ARG A 108 -18.20 14.89 -5.26
C ARG A 108 -19.33 14.15 -5.96
N ARG A 109 -19.02 13.31 -6.95
CA ARG A 109 -19.99 12.46 -7.66
C ARG A 109 -20.49 11.28 -6.81
N SER A 110 -19.79 10.94 -5.73
CA SER A 110 -20.18 9.85 -4.85
C SER A 110 -21.33 10.32 -3.95
N SER A 111 -22.47 9.65 -4.02
CA SER A 111 -23.64 9.95 -3.19
C SER A 111 -24.58 8.74 -3.10
N PRO A 112 -25.10 8.40 -1.92
CA PRO A 112 -24.72 8.93 -0.60
C PRO A 112 -23.43 8.30 -0.06
N VAL A 113 -22.96 7.20 -0.66
CA VAL A 113 -21.81 6.41 -0.18
C VAL A 113 -20.53 6.79 -0.93
N LEU A 114 -19.42 6.84 -0.20
CA LEU A 114 -18.07 6.99 -0.72
C LEU A 114 -17.17 5.92 -0.10
N ASP A 115 -16.60 5.06 -0.93
CA ASP A 115 -15.60 4.07 -0.53
C ASP A 115 -14.20 4.57 -0.91
N LEU A 116 -13.29 4.61 0.06
CA LEU A 116 -11.90 5.02 -0.15
C LEU A 116 -10.97 3.86 0.21
N PHE A 117 -10.10 3.46 -0.71
CA PHE A 117 -8.97 2.60 -0.35
C PHE A 117 -7.78 3.48 -0.03
N VAL A 118 -7.30 3.43 1.21
CA VAL A 118 -6.26 4.33 1.70
C VAL A 118 -5.01 3.58 2.16
N HIS A 119 -3.91 4.32 2.22
CA HIS A 119 -2.63 3.88 2.80
C HIS A 119 -2.20 4.87 3.88
N ARG A 120 -1.93 4.34 5.08
CA ARG A 120 -1.49 5.09 6.26
C ARG A 120 -0.13 4.58 6.73
N ARG A 121 0.85 5.49 6.81
CA ARG A 121 2.16 5.18 7.39
C ARG A 121 2.06 5.38 8.92
N ARG A 122 2.36 4.32 9.69
CA ARG A 122 2.52 4.37 11.16
C ARG A 122 4.00 4.49 11.52
#